data_AF-A0A1C5TTD0-F1
#
_entry.id   AF-A0A1C5TTD0-F1
#
_cell.length_a   1.000
_cell.length_b   1.000
_cell.length_c   1.000
_cell.angle_alpha   90.00
_cell.angle_beta   90.00
_cell.angle_gamma   90.00
#
_symmetry.space_group_name_H-M   'P 1'
#
loop_
_entity.id
_entity.type
_entity.pdbx_description
1 polymer ?
#
loop_
_entity_poly.entity_id
_entity_poly.type
_entity_poly.pdbx_seq_one_letter_code
_entity_poly.pdbx_strand_id
1 'polypeptide(L)'
;MCTSVTNDIFSQADLTVVNFWGTFCNPCINEMPELAKWNEEMPDNVQMLGAIVDVETVDSDEYALAQQIVEKTGVTYENVIAPGAFDQFINKLAGVPTTVFIDKNGKVVGEAVVGAKVEEYKQHVEDYLNEQK
;
A
#
# COMPACT_ATOMS: atom_id res chain seq x y z
N MET A 1 14.75 -4.04 6.81
CA MET A 1 14.98 -5.40 6.29
C MET A 1 13.89 -5.64 5.26
N CYS A 2 14.20 -5.68 3.96
CA CYS A 2 13.18 -5.89 2.92
C CYS A 2 13.01 -7.40 2.72
N THR A 3 11.89 -7.95 3.17
CA THR A 3 11.54 -9.36 3.01
C THR A 3 10.81 -9.53 1.68
N SER A 4 11.15 -10.56 0.90
CA SER A 4 10.37 -10.93 -0.28
C SER A 4 8.89 -11.06 0.10
N VAL A 5 7.99 -10.41 -0.66
CA VAL A 5 6.55 -10.54 -0.45
C VAL A 5 6.15 -11.98 -0.75
N THR A 6 6.09 -12.82 0.27
CA THR A 6 5.43 -14.12 0.19
C THR A 6 3.96 -13.95 0.54
N ASN A 7 3.10 -14.85 0.04
CA ASN A 7 1.67 -14.87 0.40
C ASN A 7 1.43 -14.87 1.93
N ASP A 8 2.44 -15.21 2.71
CA ASP A 8 2.42 -15.17 4.18
C ASP A 8 2.15 -13.76 4.73
N ILE A 9 2.58 -12.68 4.04
CA ILE A 9 2.32 -11.31 4.50
C ILE A 9 0.81 -11.06 4.56
N PHE A 10 0.07 -11.46 3.53
CA PHE A 10 -1.39 -11.27 3.48
C PHE A 10 -2.14 -12.14 4.47
N SER A 11 -1.59 -13.30 4.87
CA SER A 11 -2.25 -14.20 5.83
C SER A 11 -2.32 -13.67 7.27
N GLN A 12 -1.57 -12.62 7.59
CA GLN A 12 -1.49 -12.04 8.94
C GLN A 12 -2.66 -11.09 9.28
N ALA A 13 -3.37 -10.60 8.26
CA ALA A 13 -4.52 -9.71 8.41
C ALA A 13 -5.72 -10.24 7.63
N ASP A 14 -6.94 -9.95 8.09
CA ASP A 14 -8.15 -10.28 7.33
C ASP A 14 -8.26 -9.46 6.04
N LEU A 15 -7.72 -8.24 6.07
CA LEU A 15 -7.65 -7.32 4.94
C LEU A 15 -6.29 -6.60 4.89
N THR A 16 -5.72 -6.51 3.70
CA THR A 16 -4.47 -5.79 3.42
C THR A 16 -4.74 -4.67 2.44
N VAL A 17 -4.51 -3.43 2.87
CA VAL A 17 -4.61 -2.23 2.03
C VAL A 17 -3.25 -1.99 1.39
N VAL A 18 -3.14 -2.21 0.09
CA VAL A 18 -1.89 -2.01 -0.66
C VAL A 18 -1.98 -0.69 -1.43
N ASN A 19 -1.21 0.30 -1.00
CA ASN A 19 -1.10 1.59 -1.68
C ASN A 19 0.12 1.59 -2.62
N PHE A 20 -0.13 1.63 -3.92
CA PHE A 20 0.90 1.76 -4.94
C PHE A 20 1.31 3.23 -5.10
N TRP A 21 2.58 3.51 -4.87
CA TRP A 21 3.16 4.84 -4.96
C TRP A 21 4.53 4.82 -5.64
N GLY A 22 5.02 6.00 -6.00
CA GLY A 22 6.37 6.15 -6.55
C GLY A 22 7.02 7.44 -6.08
N THR A 23 8.36 7.49 -6.08
CA THR A 23 9.11 8.65 -5.59
C THR A 23 8.87 9.93 -6.38
N PHE A 24 8.47 9.79 -7.65
CA PHE A 24 8.09 10.90 -8.53
C PHE A 24 6.65 11.40 -8.32
N CYS A 25 5.85 10.74 -7.48
CA CYS A 25 4.42 10.99 -7.33
C CYS A 25 4.11 11.96 -6.17
N ASN A 26 4.11 13.26 -6.44
CA ASN A 26 3.71 14.27 -5.46
C ASN A 26 2.34 14.02 -4.78
N PRO A 27 1.26 13.64 -5.49
CA PRO A 27 -0.02 13.38 -4.81
C PRO A 27 0.07 12.19 -3.84
N CYS A 28 0.85 11.16 -4.15
CA CYS A 28 1.12 10.04 -3.23
C CYS A 28 1.82 10.54 -1.95
N ILE A 29 2.86 11.35 -2.10
CA ILE A 29 3.64 11.87 -0.97
C ILE A 29 2.78 12.78 -0.06
N ASN A 30 1.83 13.51 -0.65
CA ASN A 30 0.96 14.40 0.11
C ASN A 30 -0.09 13.67 0.96
N GLU A 31 -0.54 12.48 0.56
CA GLU A 31 -1.50 11.69 1.35
C GLU A 31 -0.84 10.81 2.42
N MET A 32 0.45 10.48 2.26
CA MET A 32 1.19 9.62 3.19
C MET A 32 1.08 10.02 4.68
N PRO A 33 1.13 11.31 5.08
CA PRO A 33 0.95 11.68 6.48
C PRO A 33 -0.47 11.38 7.01
N GLU A 34 -1.48 11.41 6.15
CA GLU A 34 -2.83 11.04 6.51
C GLU A 34 -2.98 9.52 6.60
N LEU A 35 -2.38 8.78 5.65
CA LEU A 35 -2.29 7.33 5.70
C LEU A 35 -1.55 6.83 6.94
N ALA A 36 -0.49 7.52 7.36
CA ALA A 36 0.24 7.19 8.59
C ALA A 36 -0.65 7.30 9.83
N LYS A 37 -1.45 8.37 9.94
CA LYS A 37 -2.43 8.51 11.03
C LYS A 37 -3.50 7.44 10.97
N TRP A 38 -4.05 7.19 9.77
CA TRP A 38 -5.09 6.19 9.61
C TRP A 38 -4.58 4.78 9.95
N ASN A 39 -3.33 4.46 9.60
CA ASN A 39 -2.70 3.20 9.98
C ASN A 39 -2.62 3.00 11.50
N GLU A 40 -2.46 4.07 12.30
CA GLU A 40 -2.52 3.99 13.77
C GLU A 40 -3.95 3.76 14.31
N GLU A 41 -4.97 4.17 13.54
CA GLU A 41 -6.39 4.00 13.86
C GLU A 41 -6.98 2.68 13.31
N MET A 42 -6.24 1.98 12.45
CA MET A 42 -6.69 0.72 11.85
C MET A 42 -6.86 -0.38 12.89
N PRO A 43 -7.88 -1.25 12.74
CA PRO A 43 -8.01 -2.45 13.57
C PRO A 43 -6.81 -3.40 13.41
N ASP A 44 -6.50 -4.15 14.46
CA ASP A 44 -5.39 -5.13 14.46
C ASP A 44 -5.50 -6.21 13.38
N ASN A 45 -6.70 -6.44 12.82
CA ASN A 45 -6.95 -7.40 11.75
C ASN A 45 -6.89 -6.78 10.34
N VAL A 46 -6.49 -5.52 10.21
CA VAL A 46 -6.22 -4.84 8.94
C VAL A 46 -4.78 -4.38 8.92
N GLN A 47 -4.10 -4.56 7.79
CA GLN A 47 -2.74 -4.06 7.59
C GLN A 47 -2.68 -3.08 6.42
N MET A 48 -1.80 -2.08 6.52
CA MET A 48 -1.44 -1.21 5.39
C MET A 48 -0.05 -1.58 4.86
N LEU A 49 0.10 -1.56 3.54
CA LEU A 49 1.35 -1.86 2.86
C LEU A 49 1.56 -0.86 1.71
N GLY A 50 2.72 -0.22 1.69
CA GLY A 50 3.13 0.64 0.58
C GLY A 50 3.89 -0.18 -0.47
N ALA A 51 3.50 -0.08 -1.74
CA ALA A 51 4.16 -0.76 -2.84
C ALA A 51 4.82 0.26 -3.76
N ILE A 52 6.16 0.28 -3.76
CA ILE A 52 6.97 1.26 -4.50
C ILE A 52 7.19 0.76 -5.93
N VAL A 53 6.62 1.46 -6.91
CA VAL A 53 6.59 1.00 -8.31
C VAL A 53 7.80 1.41 -9.15
N ASP A 54 8.58 2.39 -8.69
CA ASP A 54 9.70 2.99 -9.43
C ASP A 54 11.08 2.60 -8.89
N VAL A 55 11.13 1.68 -7.93
CA VAL A 55 12.37 1.13 -7.39
C VAL A 55 12.56 -0.27 -7.95
N GLU A 56 13.68 -0.54 -8.61
CA GLU A 56 13.98 -1.89 -9.11
C GLU A 56 14.82 -2.70 -8.12
N THR A 57 15.76 -2.06 -7.42
CA THR A 57 16.69 -2.73 -6.49
C THR A 57 16.95 -1.87 -5.26
N VAL A 58 17.36 -2.50 -4.15
CA VAL A 58 17.68 -1.82 -2.88
C VAL A 58 18.93 -0.94 -2.93
N ASP A 59 19.76 -1.08 -3.97
CA ASP A 59 20.99 -0.31 -4.15
C ASP A 59 20.80 0.88 -5.10
N SER A 60 19.55 1.17 -5.50
CA SER A 60 19.22 2.25 -6.44
C SER A 60 19.08 3.62 -5.76
N ASP A 61 19.31 4.69 -6.51
CA ASP A 61 19.10 6.08 -6.04
C ASP A 61 17.62 6.31 -5.70
N GLU A 62 16.71 5.67 -6.44
CA GLU A 62 15.27 5.67 -6.20
C GLU A 62 14.93 5.02 -4.86
N TYR A 63 15.59 3.94 -4.47
CA TYR A 63 15.40 3.33 -3.15
C TYR A 63 15.81 4.30 -2.03
N ALA A 64 16.97 4.94 -2.17
CA ALA A 64 17.43 5.93 -1.20
C ALA A 64 16.45 7.12 -1.09
N LEU A 65 15.90 7.58 -2.22
CA LEU A 65 14.87 8.62 -2.24
C LEU A 65 13.56 8.16 -1.59
N ALA A 66 13.12 6.94 -1.86
CA ALA A 66 11.93 6.35 -1.25
C ALA A 66 12.07 6.28 0.28
N GLN A 67 13.23 5.87 0.79
CA GLN A 67 13.50 5.87 2.23
C GLN A 67 13.40 7.27 2.83
N GLN A 68 13.96 8.29 2.17
CA GLN A 68 13.84 9.67 2.64
C GLN A 68 12.40 10.18 2.63
N ILE A 69 11.59 9.78 1.65
CA ILE A 69 10.17 10.14 1.58
C ILE A 69 9.41 9.51 2.75
N VAL A 70 9.62 8.22 3.01
CA VAL A 70 8.99 7.50 4.14
C VAL A 70 9.36 8.17 5.48
N GLU A 71 10.65 8.47 5.69
CA GLU A 71 11.11 9.15 6.90
C GLU A 71 10.49 10.55 7.06
N LYS A 72 10.41 11.32 5.97
CA LYS A 72 9.86 12.70 6.00
C LYS A 72 8.36 12.74 6.22
N THR A 73 7.63 11.76 5.68
CA THR A 73 6.17 11.69 5.77
C THR A 73 5.70 11.08 7.09
N GLY A 74 6.59 10.42 7.84
CA GLY A 74 6.27 9.79 9.11
C GLY A 74 5.50 8.49 8.96
N VAL A 75 5.56 7.87 7.78
CA VAL A 75 4.92 6.59 7.51
C VAL A 75 5.53 5.48 8.36
N THR A 76 4.68 4.74 9.07
CA THR A 76 5.07 3.64 9.98
C THR A 76 4.72 2.26 9.46
N TYR A 77 3.86 2.17 8.44
CA TYR A 77 3.49 0.91 7.78
C TYR A 77 4.62 0.38 6.88
N GLU A 78 4.59 -0.92 6.59
CA GLU A 78 5.62 -1.58 5.80
C GLU A 78 5.59 -1.10 4.35
N ASN A 79 6.76 -0.77 3.80
CA ASN A 79 6.93 -0.39 2.40
C ASN A 79 7.80 -1.43 1.70
N VAL A 80 7.31 -1.96 0.59
CA VAL A 80 7.95 -3.01 -0.20
C VAL A 80 8.20 -2.53 -1.63
N ILE A 81 9.23 -3.10 -2.24
CA ILE A 81 9.51 -2.89 -3.67
C ILE A 81 8.47 -3.69 -4.45
N ALA A 82 7.69 -3.01 -5.28
CA ALA A 82 6.57 -3.61 -6.01
C ALA A 82 6.98 -4.53 -7.19
N PRO A 83 8.03 -4.25 -8.00
CA PRO A 83 8.38 -5.12 -9.11
C PRO A 83 8.60 -6.58 -8.69
N GLY A 84 8.12 -7.49 -9.53
CA GLY A 84 8.04 -8.93 -9.27
C GLY A 84 6.62 -9.36 -8.84
N ALA A 85 6.38 -9.48 -7.53
CA ALA A 85 5.13 -10.03 -7.00
C ALA A 85 3.88 -9.21 -7.40
N PHE A 86 4.05 -7.91 -7.67
CA PHE A 86 2.96 -7.04 -8.08
C PHE A 86 2.94 -6.70 -9.57
N ASP A 87 3.77 -7.34 -10.42
CA ASP A 87 3.85 -7.02 -11.86
C ASP A 87 2.49 -7.07 -12.56
N GLN A 88 1.64 -8.03 -12.21
CA GLN A 88 0.30 -8.13 -12.79
C GLN A 88 -0.62 -6.98 -12.40
N PHE A 89 -0.39 -6.39 -11.21
CA PHE A 89 -1.11 -5.21 -10.75
C PHE A 89 -0.55 -3.97 -11.41
N ILE A 90 0.78 -3.78 -11.38
CA ILE A 90 1.48 -2.65 -11.99
C ILE A 90 1.10 -2.50 -13.47
N ASN A 91 1.08 -3.59 -14.23
CA ASN A 91 0.70 -3.58 -15.65
C ASN A 91 -0.77 -3.19 -15.91
N LYS A 92 -1.64 -3.29 -14.88
CA LYS A 92 -3.04 -2.89 -14.94
C LYS A 92 -3.30 -1.53 -14.30
N LEU A 93 -2.32 -0.95 -13.61
CA LEU A 93 -2.45 0.38 -13.04
C LEU A 93 -2.51 1.41 -14.16
N ALA A 94 -3.55 2.25 -14.14
CA ALA A 94 -3.63 3.41 -15.02
C ALA A 94 -2.65 4.53 -14.59
N GLY A 95 -2.23 4.51 -13.33
CA GLY A 95 -1.29 5.47 -12.74
C GLY A 95 -1.18 5.29 -11.23
N VAL A 96 -0.33 6.11 -10.60
CA VAL A 96 -0.18 6.20 -9.15
C VAL A 96 -0.66 7.58 -8.65
N PRO A 97 -1.21 7.68 -7.42
CA PRO A 97 -1.44 6.58 -6.48
C PRO A 97 -2.60 5.69 -6.91
N THR A 98 -2.50 4.40 -6.63
CA THR A 98 -3.62 3.47 -6.71
C THR A 98 -3.63 2.60 -5.47
N THR A 99 -4.79 2.42 -4.85
CA THR A 99 -4.95 1.56 -3.68
C THR A 99 -5.76 0.32 -4.07
N VAL A 100 -5.29 -0.86 -3.66
CA VAL A 100 -6.01 -2.12 -3.83
C VAL A 100 -6.20 -2.79 -2.47
N PHE A 101 -7.23 -3.62 -2.35
CA PHE A 101 -7.55 -4.33 -1.13
C PHE A 101 -7.41 -5.83 -1.36
N ILE A 102 -6.67 -6.51 -0.50
CA ILE A 102 -6.33 -7.93 -0.64
C ILE A 102 -6.78 -8.67 0.62
N ASP A 103 -7.58 -9.73 0.46
CA ASP A 103 -7.99 -10.58 1.58
C ASP A 103 -6.84 -11.47 2.10
N LYS A 104 -7.06 -12.14 3.22
CA LYS A 104 -6.11 -13.10 3.79
C LYS A 104 -5.71 -14.28 2.89
N ASN A 105 -6.46 -14.53 1.82
CA ASN A 105 -6.17 -15.57 0.84
C ASN A 105 -5.32 -15.05 -0.32
N GLY A 106 -4.93 -13.77 -0.30
CA GLY A 106 -4.19 -13.12 -1.38
C GLY A 106 -5.08 -12.73 -2.57
N LYS A 107 -6.40 -12.68 -2.41
CA LYS A 107 -7.34 -12.31 -3.47
C LYS A 107 -7.70 -10.84 -3.35
N VAL A 108 -7.70 -10.12 -4.48
CA VAL A 108 -8.22 -8.76 -4.53
C VAL A 108 -9.73 -8.76 -4.26
N VAL A 109 -10.14 -7.94 -3.31
CA VAL A 109 -11.53 -7.68 -2.95
C VAL A 109 -11.88 -6.23 -3.29
N GLY A 110 -13.07 -6.00 -3.83
CA GLY A 110 -13.50 -4.68 -4.25
C GLY A 110 -12.84 -4.15 -5.53
N GLU A 111 -13.08 -2.86 -5.80
CA GLU A 111 -12.49 -2.13 -6.92
C GLU A 111 -11.24 -1.37 -6.47
N ALA A 112 -10.24 -1.29 -7.35
CA ALA A 112 -9.06 -0.48 -7.09
C ALA A 112 -9.42 1.01 -7.11
N VAL A 113 -8.97 1.75 -6.10
CA VAL A 113 -9.23 3.19 -6.02
C VAL A 113 -8.04 3.94 -6.60
N VAL A 114 -8.28 4.67 -7.69
CA VAL A 114 -7.25 5.46 -8.38
C VAL A 114 -7.28 6.91 -7.91
N GLY A 115 -6.10 7.45 -7.61
CA GLY A 115 -5.89 8.80 -7.10
C GLY A 115 -5.94 8.87 -5.57
N ALA A 116 -5.41 9.97 -5.02
CA ALA A 116 -5.22 10.17 -3.59
C ALA A 116 -6.56 10.49 -2.91
N LYS A 117 -7.20 9.46 -2.33
CA LYS A 117 -8.58 9.49 -1.86
C LYS A 117 -8.73 8.71 -0.55
N VAL A 118 -8.02 9.16 0.48
CA VAL A 118 -7.93 8.48 1.77
C VAL A 118 -9.29 8.15 2.38
N GLU A 119 -10.27 9.05 2.28
CA GLU A 119 -11.63 8.82 2.77
C GLU A 119 -12.35 7.66 2.05
N GLU A 120 -12.11 7.48 0.74
CA GLU A 120 -12.68 6.35 -0.01
C GLU A 120 -12.06 5.03 0.43
N TYR A 121 -10.77 5.04 0.81
CA TYR A 121 -10.09 3.85 1.33
C TYR A 121 -10.64 3.45 2.70
N LYS A 122 -10.83 4.44 3.59
CA LYS A 122 -11.41 4.25 4.92
C LYS A 122 -12.79 3.61 4.81
N GLN A 123 -13.65 4.17 3.98
CA GLN A 123 -15.00 3.65 3.76
C GLN A 123 -14.96 2.20 3.24
N HIS A 124 -14.08 1.89 2.29
CA HIS A 124 -13.98 0.53 1.74
C HIS A 124 -13.58 -0.50 2.79
N VAL A 125 -12.62 -0.15 3.66
CA VAL A 125 -12.20 -1.01 4.78
C VAL A 125 -13.35 -1.20 5.77
N GLU A 126 -14.05 -0.14 6.15
CA GLU A 126 -15.21 -0.23 7.06
C GLU A 126 -16.33 -1.09 6.49
N ASP A 127 -16.68 -0.90 5.22
CA ASP A 127 -17.70 -1.68 4.52
C ASP A 127 -17.32 -3.17 4.51
N TYR A 128 -16.07 -3.48 4.12
CA TYR A 128 -15.57 -4.85 4.09
C TYR A 128 -15.61 -5.51 5.49
N LEU A 129 -15.17 -4.81 6.53
CA LEU A 129 -15.19 -5.33 7.90
C LEU A 129 -16.61 -5.52 8.44
N ASN A 130 -17.59 -4.72 8.00
CA ASN A 130 -18.98 -4.88 8.39
C ASN A 130 -19.69 -6.04 7.69
N GLU A 131 -19.32 -6.35 6.45
CA GLU A 131 -19.86 -7.51 5.71
C GLU A 131 -19.37 -8.86 6.26
N GLN A 132 -18.25 -8.88 6.98
CA GLN A 132 -17.69 -10.10 7.60
C GLN A 132 -18.21 -10.38 9.02
N LYS A 133 -19.03 -9.48 9.60
CA LYS A 133 -19.69 -9.66 10.91
C LYS A 133 -20.98 -10.47 10.79
#